data_AF-A0A0V0GIQ6-F1
#
_entry.id   AF-A0A0V0GIQ6-F1
#
_cell.length_a   1.000
_cell.length_b   1.000
_cell.length_c   1.000
_cell.angle_alpha   90.00
_cell.angle_beta   90.00
_cell.angle_gamma   90.00
#
_symmetry.space_group_name_H-M   'P 1'
#
loop_
_entity.id
_entity.type
_entity.pdbx_description
1 polymer ?
#
loop_
_entity_poly.entity_id
_entity_poly.type
_entity_poly.pdbx_seq_one_letter_code
_entity_poly.pdbx_strand_id
1 'polypeptide(L)' 'IQTLAGMLGCRVEKLPTVYLGMPLGNRHKDVEIWNSIIEKTMKRLSQWKTQYLSLGGRVTLINCL' A
#
# COMPACT_ATOMS: atom_id res chain seq x y z
N ILE A 1 -15.89 5.33 22.34
CA ILE A 1 -15.77 3.88 22.05
C ILE A 1 -15.13 3.13 23.20
N GLN A 2 -13.94 3.52 23.67
CA GLN A 2 -13.24 2.84 24.77
C GLN A 2 -14.05 2.79 26.08
N THR A 3 -14.71 3.90 26.46
CA THR A 3 -15.56 3.99 27.66
C THR A 3 -16.81 3.09 27.60
N LEU A 4 -17.46 3.02 26.44
CA LEU A 4 -18.66 2.19 26.23
C LEU A 4 -18.30 0.69 26.18
N ALA A 5 -17.18 0.36 25.54
CA ALA A 5 -16.70 -1.02 25.45
C ALA A 5 -16.29 -1.60 26.82
N GLY A 6 -15.69 -0.76 27.69
CA GLY A 6 -15.39 -1.14 29.07
C GLY A 6 -16.65 -1.45 29.90
N MET A 7 -17.74 -0.69 29.71
CA MET A 7 -19.02 -0.96 30.38
C MET A 7 -19.69 -2.26 29.89
N LEU A 8 -19.47 -2.63 28.64
CA LEU A 8 -20.05 -3.83 28.01
C LEU A 8 -19.17 -5.08 28.15
N GLY A 9 -17.99 -4.97 28.78
CA GLY A 9 -17.02 -6.07 28.87
C GLY A 9 -16.39 -6.47 27.51
N CYS A 10 -16.53 -5.63 26.48
CA CYS A 10 -16.01 -5.89 25.16
C CYS A 10 -14.52 -5.52 25.04
N ARG A 11 -13.72 -6.44 24.50
CA ARG A 11 -12.31 -6.20 24.19
C ARG A 11 -12.19 -5.30 22.95
N VAL A 12 -11.59 -4.12 23.11
CA VAL A 12 -11.29 -3.23 21.98
C VAL A 12 -9.94 -3.62 21.41
N GLU A 13 -9.95 -4.50 20.42
CA GLU A 13 -8.76 -4.81 19.62
C GLU A 13 -8.50 -3.63 18.66
N LYS A 14 -7.25 -3.17 18.60
CA LYS A 14 -6.82 -2.24 17.55
C LYS A 14 -6.51 -3.05 16.32
N LEU A 15 -7.34 -2.90 15.29
CA LEU A 15 -7.02 -3.43 13.97
C LEU A 15 -5.69 -2.83 13.50
N PRO A 16 -4.84 -3.61 12.80
CA PRO A 16 -3.63 -3.07 12.23
C PRO A 16 -4.00 -1.90 11.33
N THR A 17 -3.44 -0.73 11.63
CA THR A 17 -3.67 0.46 10.80
C THR A 17 -3.09 0.28 9.41
N VAL A 18 -2.36 -0.81 9.11
CA VAL A 18 -1.83 -1.15 7.77
C VAL A 18 -2.28 -2.56 7.39
N TYR A 19 -3.07 -2.67 6.33
CA TYR A 19 -3.55 -3.94 5.78
C TYR A 19 -3.16 -4.04 4.31
N LEU A 20 -2.59 -5.19 3.93
CA LEU A 20 -2.03 -5.43 2.59
C LEU A 20 -1.01 -4.36 2.15
N GLY A 21 -0.34 -3.72 3.11
CA GLY A 21 0.63 -2.65 2.86
C GLY A 21 0.03 -1.24 2.69
N MET A 22 -1.26 -1.07 2.98
CA MET A 22 -1.98 0.20 2.85
C MET A 22 -2.66 0.57 4.18
N PRO A 23 -2.62 1.85 4.62
CA PRO A 23 -3.18 2.18 5.90
C PRO A 23 -4.73 2.16 5.90
N LEU A 24 -5.31 1.29 6.73
CA LEU A 24 -6.74 1.21 7.01
C LEU A 24 -7.18 2.42 7.83
N GLY A 25 -7.97 3.30 7.23
CA GLY A 25 -8.61 4.43 7.93
C GLY A 25 -8.11 5.81 7.55
N ASN A 26 -7.06 5.93 6.73
CA ASN A 26 -6.70 7.20 6.12
C ASN A 26 -7.68 7.56 4.99
N ARG A 27 -7.84 8.87 4.72
CA ARG A 27 -8.67 9.28 3.57
C ARG A 27 -7.98 8.74 2.33
N HIS A 28 -8.72 8.06 1.44
CA HIS A 28 -8.21 7.52 0.16
C HIS A 28 -7.41 8.50 -0.72
N LYS A 29 -7.41 9.80 -0.38
CA LYS A 29 -6.71 10.90 -1.05
C LYS A 29 -5.46 11.39 -0.32
N ASP A 30 -5.04 10.75 0.77
CA ASP A 30 -3.82 11.14 1.46
C ASP A 30 -2.61 10.87 0.55
N VAL A 31 -1.95 11.97 0.17
CA VAL A 31 -0.78 11.99 -0.72
C VAL A 31 0.34 11.10 -0.18
N GLU A 32 0.46 10.98 1.14
CA GLU A 32 1.46 10.14 1.81
C GLU A 32 1.31 8.65 1.49
N ILE A 33 0.08 8.14 1.34
CA ILE A 33 -0.16 6.74 0.99
C ILE A 33 0.31 6.47 -0.44
N TRP A 34 -0.05 7.36 -1.35
CA TRP A 34 0.33 7.26 -2.76
C TRP A 34 1.83 7.42 -2.96
N ASN A 35 2.49 8.29 -2.19
CA ASN A 35 3.96 8.41 -2.21
C ASN A 35 4.64 7.09 -1.84
N SER A 36 4.18 6.40 -0.79
CA SER A 36 4.74 5.08 -0.42
C SER A 36 4.58 4.03 -1.53
N ILE A 37 3.46 4.06 -2.25
CA ILE A 37 3.20 3.16 -3.37
C ILE A 37 4.12 3.50 -4.55
N ILE A 38 4.23 4.78 -4.91
CA ILE A 38 5.09 5.27 -6.00
C ILE A 38 6.55 4.90 -5.73
N GLU A 39 7.06 5.11 -4.52
CA GLU A 39 8.43 4.74 -4.15
C GLU A 39 8.69 3.23 -4.28
N LYS A 40 7.75 2.38 -3.83
CA LYS A 40 7.86 0.93 -3.98
C LYS A 40 7.87 0.53 -5.46
N THR A 41 7.02 1.13 -6.28
CA THR A 41 6.94 0.86 -7.72
C THR A 41 8.20 1.33 -8.44
N MET A 42 8.73 2.51 -8.11
CA MET A 42 10.00 3.01 -8.65
C MET A 42 11.17 2.13 -8.27
N LYS A 43 11.23 1.63 -7.03
CA LYS A 43 12.26 0.70 -6.58
C LYS A 43 12.19 -0.63 -7.32
N ARG A 44 10.98 -1.14 -7.59
CA ARG A 44 10.80 -2.33 -8.43
C ARG A 44 11.30 -2.06 -9.84
N LEU A 45 10.86 -0.95 -10.47
CA LEU A 45 11.27 -0.56 -11.83
C LEU A 45 12.78 -0.34 -11.98
N SER A 46 13.45 0.24 -10.98
CA SER A 46 14.89 0.50 -11.03
C SER A 46 15.73 -0.77 -11.00
N GLN A 47 15.19 -1.87 -10.45
CA GLN A 47 15.84 -3.19 -10.49
C GLN A 47 15.76 -3.84 -11.87
N TRP A 48 14.84 -3.42 -12.74
CA TRP A 48 14.71 -3.96 -14.09
C TRP A 48 15.67 -3.25 -15.03
N LYS A 49 16.54 -4.04 -15.64
CA LYS A 49 17.53 -3.55 -16.58
C LYS A 49 16.84 -3.31 -17.94
N THR A 50 16.27 -2.12 -18.12
CA THR A 50 15.45 -1.70 -19.28
C THR A 50 16.11 -1.95 -20.65
N GLN A 51 17.44 -1.97 -20.70
CA GLN A 51 18.21 -2.30 -21.91
C GLN A 51 18.05 -3.76 -22.39
N TYR A 52 17.61 -4.69 -21.52
CA TYR A 52 17.36 -6.10 -21.87
C TYR A 52 15.88 -6.40 -22.12
N LEU A 53 14.99 -5.41 -21.93
CA LEU A 53 13.56 -5.55 -22.18
C LEU A 53 13.23 -5.05 -23.58
N SER A 54 12.61 -5.93 -24.37
CA SER A 54 11.97 -5.55 -25.63
C SER A 54 10.85 -4.53 -25.37
N LEU A 55 10.41 -3.83 -26.41
CA LEU A 55 9.30 -2.88 -26.29
C LEU A 55 8.05 -3.54 -25.68
N GLY A 56 7.71 -4.75 -26.14
CA GLY A 56 6.62 -5.54 -25.57
C GLY A 56 6.86 -5.89 -24.10
N GLY A 57 8.08 -6.31 -23.74
CA GLY A 57 8.44 -6.60 -22.36
C GLY A 57 8.32 -5.38 -21.43
N ARG A 58 8.62 -4.17 -21.92
CA ARG A 58 8.43 -2.92 -21.17
C ARG A 58 6.95 -2.62 -20.93
N VAL A 59 6.10 -2.80 -21.95
CA VAL A 59 4.64 -2.61 -21.82
C VAL A 59 4.04 -3.63 -20.85
N THR A 60 4.42 -4.90 -20.98
CA THR A 60 3.96 -5.95 -20.06
C THR A 60 4.43 -5.71 -18.63
N LEU A 61 5.66 -5.23 -18.43
CA LEU A 61 6.19 -4.90 -17.11
C LEU A 61 5.38 -3.79 -16.43
N ILE A 62 4.99 -2.75 -17.18
CA ILE A 62 4.14 -1.67 -16.66
C ILE A 62 2.74 -2.20 -16.32
N ASN A 63 2.17 -3.06 -17.16
CA ASN A 63 0.83 -3.63 -16.94
C ASN A 63 0.77 -4.65 -15.77
N CYS A 64 1.91 -5.18 -15.34
CA CYS A 64 2.00 -6.16 -14.26
C CYS A 64 2.30 -5.53 -12.89
N LEU A 65 2.63 -4.23 -12.85
CA LEU A 65 2.85 -3.47 -11.62
C LEU A 65 1.52 -2.97 -11.04
#